data_AF-A0A0E3L3P7-F1
#
_entry.id   AF-A0A0E3L3P7-F1
#
_cell.length_a   1.000
_cell.length_b   1.000
_cell.length_c   1.000
_cell.angle_alpha   90.00
_cell.angle_beta   90.00
_cell.angle_gamma   90.00
#
_symmetry.space_group_name_H-M   'P 1'
#
loop_
_entity.id
_entity.type
_entity.pdbx_description
1 polymer ?
#
loop_
_entity_poly.entity_id
_entity_poly.type
_entity_poly.pdbx_seq_one_letter_code
_entity_poly.pdbx_strand_id
1 'polypeptide(L)'
;MLSNLEFDIVKKGFEWLSTQQIQSVKELASTVSAHALWGLPNPYITRLIRKKEGECWNSSIRDTARACSALSTEGIIFKAPERWLFSMKKEGSWNEDVYDTAYSLGALADMEVSDREGCNWLYENYGPAWEQVGTTSLIITALKKQENLTGNRDFEVFIRERAEWVLSKKGQDGGWEHISTSNLAIQALLLAGFKKEVGDSIDWLLGKVRESGAWGNKVDDINATALALSTLGIYELS
;
A
#
# COMPACT_ATOMS: atom_id res chain seq x y z
N MET A 1 -13.29 5.91 -14.40
CA MET A 1 -13.09 4.92 -15.45
C MET A 1 -12.00 5.41 -16.37
N LEU A 2 -11.00 4.56 -16.59
CA LEU A 2 -9.88 4.88 -17.45
C LEU A 2 -10.27 4.80 -18.94
N SER A 3 -9.59 5.55 -19.79
CA SER A 3 -9.74 5.50 -21.25
C SER A 3 -8.96 4.33 -21.89
N ASN A 4 -9.24 4.00 -23.16
CA ASN A 4 -8.50 2.93 -23.86
C ASN A 4 -6.98 3.16 -23.88
N LEU A 5 -6.56 4.42 -24.04
CA LEU A 5 -5.14 4.79 -24.02
C LEU A 5 -4.50 4.51 -22.65
N GLU A 6 -5.25 4.74 -21.57
CA GLU A 6 -4.80 4.50 -20.21
C GLU A 6 -4.72 2.99 -19.90
N PHE A 7 -5.65 2.18 -20.42
CA PHE A 7 -5.54 0.72 -20.35
C PHE A 7 -4.32 0.19 -21.12
N ASP A 8 -3.96 0.78 -22.26
CA ASP A 8 -2.73 0.43 -22.98
C ASP A 8 -1.47 0.75 -22.17
N ILE A 9 -1.46 1.87 -21.43
CA ILE A 9 -0.38 2.23 -20.50
C ILE A 9 -0.25 1.17 -19.39
N VAL A 10 -1.37 0.80 -18.76
CA VAL A 10 -1.41 -0.24 -17.71
C VAL A 10 -0.89 -1.57 -18.25
N LYS A 11 -1.35 -1.97 -19.44
CA LYS A 11 -0.91 -3.21 -20.10
C LYS A 11 0.60 -3.23 -20.33
N LYS A 12 1.17 -2.14 -20.87
CA LYS A 12 2.63 -2.01 -21.05
C LYS A 12 3.39 -2.11 -19.72
N GLY A 13 2.83 -1.58 -18.63
CA GLY A 13 3.43 -1.72 -17.29
C GLY A 13 3.51 -3.18 -16.82
N PHE A 14 2.45 -3.97 -17.02
CA PHE A 14 2.46 -5.40 -16.70
C PHE A 14 3.37 -6.21 -17.63
N GLU A 15 3.40 -5.89 -18.93
CA GLU A 15 4.34 -6.49 -19.88
C GLU A 15 5.79 -6.22 -19.43
N TRP A 16 6.09 -4.97 -19.05
CA TRP A 16 7.39 -4.61 -18.52
C TRP A 16 7.73 -5.40 -17.25
N LEU A 17 6.82 -5.48 -16.26
CA LEU A 17 7.02 -6.26 -15.03
C LEU A 17 7.32 -7.73 -15.32
N SER A 18 6.66 -8.33 -16.31
CA SER A 18 6.86 -9.73 -16.69
C SER A 18 8.27 -10.05 -17.20
N THR A 19 9.01 -9.04 -17.66
CA THR A 19 10.40 -9.19 -18.12
C THR A 19 11.43 -9.02 -17.01
N GLN A 20 11.02 -8.59 -15.81
CA GLN A 20 11.93 -8.27 -14.72
C GLN A 20 12.29 -9.48 -13.86
N GLN A 21 13.54 -9.51 -13.38
CA GLN A 21 13.99 -10.49 -12.39
C GLN A 21 13.66 -10.01 -10.97
N ILE A 22 12.42 -10.23 -10.55
CA ILE A 22 11.95 -9.83 -9.21
C ILE A 22 12.53 -10.74 -8.13
N GLN A 23 13.29 -10.22 -7.15
CA GLN A 23 13.97 -11.05 -6.14
C GLN A 23 13.62 -10.69 -4.70
N SER A 24 13.36 -9.42 -4.39
CA SER A 24 13.06 -9.04 -3.01
C SER A 24 11.62 -9.40 -2.62
N VAL A 25 11.38 -9.61 -1.32
CA VAL A 25 10.02 -9.83 -0.81
C VAL A 25 9.15 -8.60 -1.06
N LYS A 26 9.71 -7.40 -0.87
CA LYS A 26 9.03 -6.13 -1.14
C LYS A 26 8.50 -6.05 -2.57
N GLU A 27 9.35 -6.26 -3.57
CA GLU A 27 8.93 -6.17 -4.98
C GLU A 27 7.96 -7.28 -5.36
N LEU A 28 8.16 -8.51 -4.85
CA LEU A 28 7.23 -9.61 -5.08
C LEU A 28 5.85 -9.30 -4.49
N ALA A 29 5.79 -8.83 -3.25
CA ALA A 29 4.54 -8.46 -2.60
C ALA A 29 3.81 -7.35 -3.38
N SER A 30 4.50 -6.28 -3.76
CA SER A 30 3.90 -5.21 -4.58
C SER A 30 3.41 -5.72 -5.94
N THR A 31 4.16 -6.60 -6.59
CA THR A 31 3.75 -7.18 -7.89
C THR A 31 2.54 -8.09 -7.72
N VAL A 32 2.49 -8.88 -6.64
CA VAL A 32 1.33 -9.72 -6.32
C VAL A 32 0.09 -8.84 -6.12
N SER A 33 0.17 -7.79 -5.29
CA SER A 33 -0.94 -6.85 -5.09
C SER A 33 -1.40 -6.18 -6.38
N ALA A 34 -0.47 -5.77 -7.24
CA ALA A 34 -0.80 -5.17 -8.53
C ALA A 34 -1.61 -6.13 -9.42
N HIS A 35 -1.19 -7.38 -9.57
CA HIS A 35 -1.95 -8.38 -10.33
C HIS A 35 -3.34 -8.61 -9.74
N ALA A 36 -3.44 -8.75 -8.42
CA ALA A 36 -4.69 -9.01 -7.70
C ALA A 36 -5.73 -7.90 -7.95
N LEU A 37 -5.32 -6.63 -7.84
CA LEU A 37 -6.19 -5.46 -8.02
C LEU A 37 -6.75 -5.32 -9.44
N TRP A 38 -6.10 -5.94 -10.42
CA TRP A 38 -6.54 -5.96 -11.81
C TRP A 38 -7.22 -7.28 -12.21
N GLY A 39 -7.37 -8.23 -11.28
CA GLY A 39 -7.93 -9.55 -11.56
C GLY A 39 -7.13 -10.36 -12.59
N LEU A 40 -5.82 -10.10 -12.69
CA LEU A 40 -4.95 -10.76 -13.66
C LEU A 40 -4.39 -12.08 -13.11
N PRO A 41 -4.08 -13.07 -13.97
CA PRO A 41 -3.33 -14.25 -13.54
C PRO A 41 -2.05 -13.85 -12.82
N ASN A 42 -1.80 -14.43 -11.64
CA ASN A 42 -0.69 -14.02 -10.78
C ASN A 42 0.36 -15.13 -10.62
N PRO A 43 1.39 -15.18 -11.48
CA PRO A 43 2.45 -16.19 -11.40
C PRO A 43 3.40 -15.97 -10.21
N TYR A 44 3.27 -14.87 -9.48
CA TYR A 44 4.19 -14.47 -8.40
C TYR A 44 3.77 -14.98 -7.02
N ILE A 45 2.50 -15.38 -6.82
CA ILE A 45 1.97 -15.89 -5.55
C ILE A 45 2.86 -17.02 -4.99
N THR A 46 3.10 -18.06 -5.80
CA THR A 46 3.89 -19.22 -5.35
C THR A 46 5.32 -18.83 -4.99
N ARG A 47 5.90 -17.85 -5.69
CA ARG A 47 7.26 -17.37 -5.41
C ARG A 47 7.31 -16.59 -4.10
N LEU A 48 6.31 -15.76 -3.82
CA LEU A 48 6.19 -15.05 -2.55
C LEU A 48 6.02 -16.03 -1.38
N ILE A 49 5.13 -17.02 -1.50
CA ILE A 49 4.92 -18.06 -0.47
C ILE A 49 6.20 -18.83 -0.18
N ARG A 50 6.96 -19.22 -1.23
CA ARG A 50 8.21 -19.97 -1.08
C ARG A 50 9.35 -19.19 -0.41
N LYS A 51 9.26 -17.85 -0.36
CA LYS A 51 10.23 -17.02 0.38
C LYS A 51 9.94 -16.93 1.88
N LYS A 52 8.84 -17.50 2.34
CA LYS A 52 8.53 -17.55 3.78
C LYS A 52 9.52 -18.47 4.48
N GLU A 53 10.13 -17.97 5.55
CA GLU A 53 11.07 -18.69 6.41
C GLU A 53 10.42 -18.91 7.77
N GLY A 54 10.03 -20.15 8.07
CA GLY A 54 9.24 -20.46 9.25
C GLY A 54 7.89 -19.75 9.21
N GLU A 55 7.65 -18.80 10.11
CA GLU A 55 6.38 -18.08 10.24
C GLU A 55 6.41 -16.66 9.65
N CYS A 56 7.52 -16.22 9.07
CA CYS A 56 7.70 -14.83 8.63
C CYS A 56 8.47 -14.72 7.31
N TRP A 57 8.61 -13.49 6.79
CA TRP A 57 9.50 -13.19 5.68
C TRP A 57 10.69 -12.36 6.17
N ASN A 58 11.90 -12.82 5.88
CA ASN A 58 13.16 -12.15 6.23
C ASN A 58 13.33 -11.80 7.72
N SER A 59 12.58 -12.45 8.63
CA SER A 59 12.47 -12.04 10.05
C SER A 59 12.13 -10.54 10.21
N SER A 60 11.41 -9.96 9.25
CA SER A 60 11.14 -8.53 9.17
C SER A 60 9.64 -8.29 9.28
N ILE A 61 9.27 -7.39 10.21
CA ILE A 61 7.88 -6.94 10.40
C ILE A 61 7.32 -6.37 9.10
N ARG A 62 8.08 -5.50 8.42
CA ARG A 62 7.64 -4.85 7.18
C ARG A 62 7.45 -5.85 6.04
N ASP A 63 8.40 -6.75 5.83
CA ASP A 63 8.30 -7.70 4.72
C ASP A 63 7.22 -8.74 4.99
N THR A 64 7.03 -9.15 6.24
CA THR A 64 5.93 -10.02 6.65
C THR A 64 4.59 -9.34 6.45
N ALA A 65 4.43 -8.10 6.93
CA ALA A 65 3.20 -7.32 6.73
C ALA A 65 2.86 -7.13 5.25
N ARG A 66 3.84 -6.75 4.41
CA ARG A 66 3.65 -6.63 2.96
C ARG A 66 3.24 -7.94 2.31
N ALA A 67 3.90 -9.04 2.66
CA ALA A 67 3.58 -10.36 2.10
C ALA A 67 2.17 -10.81 2.50
N CYS A 68 1.80 -10.63 3.77
CA CYS A 68 0.45 -10.91 4.26
C CYS A 68 -0.61 -10.09 3.52
N SER A 69 -0.44 -8.76 3.46
CA SER A 69 -1.36 -7.86 2.75
C SER A 69 -1.53 -8.24 1.27
N ALA A 70 -0.42 -8.55 0.59
CA ALA A 70 -0.46 -8.95 -0.81
C ALA A 70 -1.19 -10.27 -1.04
N LEU A 71 -0.94 -11.28 -0.20
CA LEU A 71 -1.60 -12.58 -0.27
C LEU A 71 -3.09 -12.47 0.11
N SER A 72 -3.43 -11.66 1.10
CA SER A 72 -4.82 -11.35 1.46
C SER A 72 -5.59 -10.70 0.31
N THR A 73 -4.93 -9.84 -0.49
CA THR A 73 -5.55 -9.23 -1.69
C THR A 73 -5.93 -10.30 -2.74
N GLU A 74 -5.22 -11.43 -2.76
CA GLU A 74 -5.53 -12.63 -3.56
C GLU A 74 -6.51 -13.60 -2.85
N GLY A 75 -7.05 -13.23 -1.69
CA GLY A 75 -7.91 -14.08 -0.87
C GLY A 75 -7.17 -15.19 -0.11
N ILE A 76 -5.85 -15.09 0.05
CA ILE A 76 -5.01 -16.10 0.71
C ILE A 76 -4.57 -15.58 2.09
N ILE A 77 -5.15 -16.14 3.15
CA ILE A 77 -4.81 -15.77 4.54
C ILE A 77 -3.99 -16.89 5.20
N PHE A 78 -2.80 -16.55 5.71
CA PHE A 78 -1.97 -17.46 6.49
C PHE A 78 -2.02 -17.11 7.99
N LYS A 79 -2.46 -18.08 8.80
CA LYS A 79 -2.54 -17.90 10.27
C LYS A 79 -1.18 -17.89 10.98
N ALA A 80 -0.14 -18.53 10.43
CA ALA A 80 1.18 -18.55 11.07
C ALA A 80 1.86 -17.16 11.07
N PRO A 81 1.96 -16.43 9.94
CA PRO A 81 2.42 -15.05 9.92
C PRO A 81 1.59 -14.06 10.75
N GLU A 82 0.28 -14.25 10.82
CA GLU A 82 -0.58 -13.47 11.72
C GLU A 82 -0.14 -13.63 13.18
N ARG A 83 0.03 -14.86 13.66
CA ARG A 83 0.52 -15.14 15.03
C ARG A 83 1.91 -14.59 15.25
N TRP A 84 2.79 -14.72 14.26
CA TRP A 84 4.13 -14.17 14.34
C TRP A 84 4.10 -12.65 14.49
N LEU A 85 3.29 -11.92 13.70
CA LEU A 85 3.12 -10.47 13.85
C LEU A 85 2.64 -10.12 15.27
N PHE A 86 1.65 -10.82 15.81
CA PHE A 86 1.23 -10.58 17.20
C PHE A 86 2.32 -10.85 18.22
N SER A 87 3.13 -11.88 18.04
CA SER A 87 4.24 -12.19 18.96
C SER A 87 5.33 -11.11 18.98
N MET A 88 5.43 -10.32 17.91
CA MET A 88 6.35 -9.19 17.81
C MET A 88 5.78 -7.90 18.41
N LYS A 89 4.47 -7.84 18.69
CA LYS A 89 3.80 -6.66 19.24
C LYS A 89 4.19 -6.48 20.71
N LYS A 90 4.52 -5.26 21.11
CA LYS A 90 4.80 -4.85 22.49
C LYS A 90 4.08 -3.55 22.80
N GLU A 91 3.32 -3.54 23.91
CA GLU A 91 2.65 -2.35 24.43
C GLU A 91 1.85 -1.58 23.35
N GLY A 92 1.05 -2.31 22.56
CA GLY A 92 0.27 -1.70 21.49
C GLY A 92 0.99 -1.52 20.15
N SER A 93 2.31 -1.68 20.07
CA SER A 93 3.10 -1.29 18.89
C SER A 93 4.00 -2.39 18.33
N TRP A 94 4.50 -2.16 17.12
CA TRP A 94 5.62 -2.92 16.56
C TRP A 94 6.88 -2.06 16.57
N ASN A 95 7.92 -2.53 17.25
CA ASN A 95 9.20 -1.82 17.42
C ASN A 95 9.11 -0.41 18.03
N GLU A 96 8.00 -0.05 18.69
CA GLU A 96 7.73 1.33 19.13
C GLU A 96 7.85 2.35 17.98
N ASP A 97 7.56 1.89 16.75
CA ASP A 97 7.76 2.63 15.51
C ASP A 97 6.43 2.79 14.76
N VAL A 98 6.11 4.04 14.40
CA VAL A 98 4.86 4.40 13.72
C VAL A 98 4.76 3.72 12.35
N TYR A 99 5.87 3.57 11.65
CA TYR A 99 5.90 3.00 10.32
C TYR A 99 5.65 1.48 10.36
N ASP A 100 6.34 0.77 11.25
CA ASP A 100 6.16 -0.67 11.45
C ASP A 100 4.77 -1.00 12.00
N THR A 101 4.25 -0.15 12.89
CA THR A 101 2.90 -0.30 13.44
C THR A 101 1.84 -0.07 12.37
N ALA A 102 1.97 0.95 11.52
CA ALA A 102 1.04 1.19 10.42
C ALA A 102 1.02 0.02 9.41
N TYR A 103 2.20 -0.50 9.02
CA TYR A 103 2.27 -1.68 8.15
C TYR A 103 1.60 -2.90 8.76
N SER A 104 1.87 -3.17 10.05
CA SER A 104 1.32 -4.33 10.75
C SER A 104 -0.19 -4.24 10.89
N LEU A 105 -0.72 -3.09 11.29
CA LEU A 105 -2.17 -2.87 11.41
C LEU A 105 -2.90 -2.98 10.07
N GLY A 106 -2.31 -2.43 9.00
CA GLY A 106 -2.86 -2.58 7.65
C GLY A 106 -2.91 -4.05 7.22
N ALA A 107 -1.83 -4.80 7.44
CA ALA A 107 -1.77 -6.22 7.11
C ALA A 107 -2.72 -7.07 7.96
N LEU A 108 -2.86 -6.78 9.26
CA LEU A 108 -3.83 -7.44 10.13
C LEU A 108 -5.26 -7.19 9.64
N ALA A 109 -5.60 -5.96 9.27
CA ALA A 109 -6.91 -5.65 8.71
C ALA A 109 -7.17 -6.41 7.40
N ASP A 110 -6.18 -6.50 6.51
CA ASP A 110 -6.27 -7.29 5.27
C ASP A 110 -6.44 -8.80 5.54
N MET A 111 -5.97 -9.30 6.68
CA MET A 111 -6.19 -10.67 7.15
C MET A 111 -7.47 -10.82 8.00
N GLU A 112 -8.35 -9.81 7.96
CA GLU A 112 -9.62 -9.76 8.69
C GLU A 112 -9.44 -9.80 10.22
N VAL A 113 -8.35 -9.24 10.71
CA VAL A 113 -8.01 -9.19 12.14
C VAL A 113 -8.00 -7.74 12.64
N SER A 114 -8.92 -7.45 13.57
CA SER A 114 -9.00 -6.15 14.21
C SER A 114 -7.99 -6.02 15.36
N ASP A 115 -7.32 -4.88 15.47
CA ASP A 115 -6.44 -4.58 16.61
C ASP A 115 -6.63 -3.14 17.10
N ARG A 116 -7.59 -2.98 18.03
CA ARG A 116 -7.95 -1.66 18.55
C ARG A 116 -6.85 -1.03 19.40
N GLU A 117 -6.14 -1.83 20.18
CA GLU A 117 -5.05 -1.35 21.02
C GLU A 117 -3.95 -0.76 20.14
N GLY A 118 -3.59 -1.42 19.03
CA GLY A 118 -2.61 -0.89 18.10
C GLY A 118 -3.07 0.36 17.37
N CYS A 119 -4.36 0.44 16.99
CA CYS A 119 -4.92 1.67 16.43
C CYS A 119 -4.82 2.85 17.41
N ASN A 120 -5.15 2.65 18.69
CA ASN A 120 -5.03 3.69 19.72
C ASN A 120 -3.57 4.13 19.88
N TRP A 121 -2.63 3.18 19.98
CA TRP A 121 -1.20 3.49 20.08
C TRP A 121 -0.73 4.30 18.87
N LEU A 122 -1.11 3.91 17.65
CA LEU A 122 -0.73 4.60 16.43
C LEU A 122 -1.27 6.03 16.39
N TYR A 123 -2.53 6.22 16.81
CA TYR A 123 -3.17 7.53 16.90
C TYR A 123 -2.48 8.44 17.94
N GLU A 124 -2.16 7.90 19.13
CA GLU A 124 -1.56 8.66 20.23
C GLU A 124 -0.08 9.00 20.00
N ASN A 125 0.65 8.19 19.22
CA ASN A 125 2.08 8.36 18.96
C ASN A 125 2.40 9.01 17.61
N TYR A 126 1.38 9.34 16.81
CA TYR A 126 1.57 10.20 15.65
C TYR A 126 1.85 11.64 16.08
N GLY A 127 3.00 12.17 15.68
CA GLY A 127 3.43 13.53 16.02
C GLY A 127 4.36 14.14 14.97
N PRO A 128 4.91 15.33 15.22
CA PRO A 128 5.68 16.09 14.23
C PRO A 128 6.87 15.34 13.60
N ALA A 129 7.49 14.42 14.35
CA ALA A 129 8.59 13.58 13.84
C ALA A 129 8.14 12.63 12.71
N TRP A 130 6.86 12.27 12.67
CA TRP A 130 6.25 11.33 11.73
C TRP A 130 5.37 12.02 10.68
N GLU A 131 5.19 13.34 10.76
CA GLU A 131 4.35 14.12 9.85
C GLU A 131 5.06 14.35 8.51
N GLN A 132 5.11 13.28 7.72
CA GLN A 132 5.57 13.25 6.34
C GLN A 132 4.49 12.60 5.49
N VAL A 133 4.26 13.08 4.28
CA VAL A 133 3.17 12.62 3.41
C VAL A 133 3.11 11.10 3.34
N GLY A 134 4.23 10.42 3.05
CA GLY A 134 4.24 8.96 2.94
C GLY A 134 3.84 8.23 4.23
N THR A 135 4.33 8.69 5.38
CA THR A 135 4.01 8.11 6.69
C THR A 135 2.57 8.40 7.09
N THR A 136 2.11 9.65 6.93
CA THR A 136 0.73 10.04 7.18
C THR A 136 -0.25 9.23 6.32
N SER A 137 0.09 8.97 5.05
CA SER A 137 -0.71 8.12 4.16
C SER A 137 -0.79 6.67 4.66
N LEU A 138 0.31 6.08 5.14
CA LEU A 138 0.29 4.73 5.71
C LEU A 138 -0.60 4.65 6.96
N ILE A 139 -0.58 5.67 7.81
CA ILE A 139 -1.44 5.74 9.00
C ILE A 139 -2.91 5.82 8.61
N ILE A 140 -3.26 6.70 7.66
CA ILE A 140 -4.62 6.80 7.11
C ILE A 140 -5.06 5.43 6.58
N THR A 141 -4.22 4.76 5.79
CA THR A 141 -4.55 3.44 5.25
C THR A 141 -4.78 2.41 6.37
N ALA A 142 -3.89 2.34 7.35
CA ALA A 142 -3.99 1.39 8.45
C ALA A 142 -5.27 1.58 9.28
N LEU A 143 -5.51 2.82 9.74
CA LEU A 143 -6.68 3.14 10.54
C LEU A 143 -7.96 2.95 9.74
N LYS A 144 -8.01 3.38 8.48
CA LYS A 144 -9.22 3.26 7.67
C LYS A 144 -9.58 1.80 7.38
N LYS A 145 -8.59 0.94 7.12
CA LYS A 145 -8.83 -0.50 6.97
C LYS A 145 -9.38 -1.13 8.26
N GLN A 146 -8.85 -0.75 9.41
CA GLN A 146 -9.31 -1.22 10.73
C GLN A 146 -10.74 -0.71 11.06
N GLU A 147 -11.07 0.53 10.72
CA GLU A 147 -12.45 1.05 10.81
C GLU A 147 -13.41 0.29 9.92
N ASN A 148 -13.05 0.06 8.65
CA ASN A 148 -13.88 -0.67 7.71
C ASN A 148 -14.17 -2.11 8.17
N LEU A 149 -13.20 -2.76 8.81
CA LEU A 149 -13.35 -4.12 9.35
C LEU A 149 -14.32 -4.18 10.55
N THR A 150 -14.28 -3.18 11.42
CA THR A 150 -15.05 -3.18 12.69
C THR A 150 -16.37 -2.41 12.62
N GLY A 151 -16.54 -1.56 11.62
CA GLY A 151 -17.64 -0.59 11.53
C GLY A 151 -17.53 0.59 12.51
N ASN A 152 -16.47 0.64 13.33
CA ASN A 152 -16.21 1.73 14.27
C ASN A 152 -15.57 2.92 13.54
N ARG A 153 -15.99 4.14 13.87
CA ARG A 153 -15.54 5.41 13.26
C ARG A 153 -14.78 6.33 14.22
N ASP A 154 -14.19 5.78 15.27
CA ASP A 154 -13.51 6.56 16.30
C ASP A 154 -12.31 7.37 15.77
N PHE A 155 -11.76 7.02 14.60
CA PHE A 155 -10.65 7.73 13.96
C PHE A 155 -11.09 8.57 12.74
N GLU A 156 -12.37 8.61 12.40
CA GLU A 156 -12.89 9.22 11.16
C GLU A 156 -12.50 10.70 11.04
N VAL A 157 -12.61 11.45 12.14
CA VAL A 157 -12.22 12.88 12.18
C VAL A 157 -10.73 13.03 11.91
N PHE A 158 -9.90 12.24 12.59
CA PHE A 158 -8.45 12.26 12.41
C PHE A 158 -8.05 11.88 10.97
N ILE A 159 -8.63 10.80 10.44
CA ILE A 159 -8.39 10.34 9.07
C ILE A 159 -8.72 11.44 8.07
N ARG A 160 -9.88 12.10 8.22
CA ARG A 160 -10.29 13.20 7.34
C ARG A 160 -9.32 14.37 7.41
N GLU A 161 -8.99 14.85 8.60
CA GLU A 161 -8.05 15.97 8.77
C GLU A 161 -6.67 15.66 8.21
N ARG A 162 -6.17 14.44 8.40
CA ARG A 162 -4.87 14.03 7.83
C ARG A 162 -4.94 13.85 6.31
N ALA A 163 -6.05 13.38 5.77
CA ALA A 163 -6.26 13.31 4.32
C ALA A 163 -6.28 14.71 3.68
N GLU A 164 -6.98 15.67 4.29
CA GLU A 164 -6.98 17.07 3.88
C GLU A 164 -5.57 17.69 3.97
N TRP A 165 -4.83 17.38 5.03
CA TRP A 165 -3.42 17.79 5.14
C TRP A 165 -2.57 17.19 4.01
N VAL A 166 -2.70 15.89 3.70
CA VAL A 166 -1.99 15.25 2.58
C VAL A 166 -2.31 15.94 1.26
N LEU A 167 -3.58 16.25 0.99
CA LEU A 167 -4.03 17.02 -0.18
C LEU A 167 -3.39 18.40 -0.24
N SER A 168 -3.27 19.10 0.90
CA SER A 168 -2.63 20.41 0.97
C SER A 168 -1.14 20.40 0.60
N LYS A 169 -0.49 19.23 0.64
CA LYS A 169 0.91 19.04 0.26
C LYS A 169 1.09 18.63 -1.22
N LYS A 170 0.00 18.45 -1.96
CA LYS A 170 0.03 18.12 -3.38
C LYS A 170 0.69 19.27 -4.16
N GLY A 171 1.62 18.93 -5.04
CA GLY A 171 2.25 19.86 -5.97
C GLY A 171 1.27 20.38 -7.02
N GLN A 172 1.60 21.50 -7.65
CA GLN A 172 0.78 22.09 -8.71
C GLN A 172 0.63 21.19 -9.94
N ASP A 173 1.55 20.25 -10.13
CA ASP A 173 1.51 19.26 -11.20
C ASP A 173 0.63 18.04 -10.87
N GLY A 174 0.05 17.96 -9.67
CA GLY A 174 -0.78 16.86 -9.21
C GLY A 174 -0.01 15.76 -8.46
N GLY A 175 1.31 15.82 -8.43
CA GLY A 175 2.16 14.85 -7.72
C GLY A 175 2.61 15.30 -6.33
N TRP A 176 3.23 14.38 -5.59
CA TRP A 176 4.05 14.68 -4.42
C TRP A 176 5.53 14.48 -4.77
N GLU A 177 6.42 14.85 -3.85
CA GLU A 177 7.87 14.93 -4.06
C GLU A 177 8.49 13.71 -4.76
N HIS A 178 8.00 12.51 -4.43
CA HIS A 178 8.47 11.26 -5.02
C HIS A 178 7.30 10.42 -5.52
N ILE A 179 7.52 9.68 -6.60
CA ILE A 179 6.50 8.79 -7.16
C ILE A 179 6.00 7.74 -6.17
N SER A 180 6.87 7.20 -5.30
CA SER A 180 6.46 6.28 -4.24
C SER A 180 5.54 6.98 -3.23
N THR A 181 5.84 8.23 -2.88
CA THR A 181 5.04 9.05 -1.98
C THR A 181 3.69 9.39 -2.62
N SER A 182 3.66 9.77 -3.90
CA SER A 182 2.43 10.01 -4.64
C SER A 182 1.53 8.78 -4.66
N ASN A 183 2.08 7.59 -4.91
CA ASN A 183 1.30 6.35 -4.90
C ASN A 183 0.67 6.08 -3.52
N LEU A 184 1.44 6.19 -2.43
CA LEU A 184 0.91 6.03 -1.08
C LEU A 184 -0.18 7.07 -0.77
N ALA A 185 0.04 8.33 -1.15
CA ALA A 185 -0.92 9.41 -0.96
C ALA A 185 -2.23 9.15 -1.71
N ILE A 186 -2.17 8.84 -3.00
CA ILE A 186 -3.36 8.56 -3.81
C ILE A 186 -4.13 7.37 -3.25
N GLN A 187 -3.45 6.26 -2.92
CA GLN A 187 -4.10 5.08 -2.35
C GLN A 187 -4.79 5.37 -1.02
N ALA A 188 -4.14 6.10 -0.12
CA ALA A 188 -4.73 6.51 1.16
C ALA A 188 -5.93 7.43 0.98
N LEU A 189 -5.85 8.40 0.06
CA LEU A 189 -6.92 9.35 -0.24
C LEU A 189 -8.13 8.65 -0.87
N LEU A 190 -7.91 7.72 -1.81
CA LEU A 190 -8.98 6.91 -2.39
C LEU A 190 -9.71 6.10 -1.33
N LEU A 191 -8.96 5.42 -0.47
CA LEU A 191 -9.52 4.64 0.63
C LEU A 191 -10.29 5.51 1.65
N ALA A 192 -9.86 6.76 1.84
CA ALA A 192 -10.53 7.74 2.68
C ALA A 192 -11.73 8.44 2.00
N GLY A 193 -12.04 8.12 0.74
CA GLY A 193 -13.20 8.64 0.01
C GLY A 193 -12.95 9.92 -0.81
N PHE A 194 -11.70 10.33 -1.00
CA PHE A 194 -11.31 11.54 -1.73
C PHE A 194 -11.05 11.28 -3.23
N LYS A 195 -11.90 10.48 -3.88
CA LYS A 195 -11.71 10.08 -5.29
C LYS A 195 -11.75 11.27 -6.24
N LYS A 196 -12.55 12.30 -5.96
CA LYS A 196 -12.72 13.47 -6.84
C LYS A 196 -11.49 14.37 -6.80
N GLU A 197 -10.79 14.39 -5.67
CA GLU A 197 -9.66 15.28 -5.36
C GLU A 197 -8.32 14.78 -5.89
N VAL A 198 -8.27 13.52 -6.37
CA VAL A 198 -7.05 12.88 -6.89
C VAL A 198 -7.06 12.67 -8.42
N GLY A 199 -8.05 13.17 -9.14
CA GLY A 199 -8.14 12.99 -10.60
C GLY A 199 -6.91 13.53 -11.35
N ASP A 200 -6.47 14.73 -11.00
CA ASP A 200 -5.23 15.34 -11.50
C ASP A 200 -3.97 14.54 -11.10
N SER A 201 -3.97 13.92 -9.92
CA SER A 201 -2.89 13.02 -9.49
C SER A 201 -2.84 11.73 -10.30
N ILE A 202 -3.98 11.22 -10.78
CA ILE A 202 -4.03 10.07 -11.68
C ILE A 202 -3.49 10.46 -13.06
N ASP A 203 -3.90 11.61 -13.60
CA ASP A 203 -3.37 12.14 -14.86
C ASP A 203 -1.85 12.36 -14.78
N TRP A 204 -1.39 12.93 -13.67
CA TRP A 204 0.04 13.06 -13.38
C TRP A 204 0.75 11.70 -13.37
N LEU A 205 0.19 10.71 -12.67
CA LEU A 205 0.79 9.38 -12.57
C LEU A 205 0.89 8.73 -13.96
N LEU A 206 -0.16 8.78 -14.76
CA LEU A 206 -0.17 8.30 -16.15
C LEU A 206 0.88 9.02 -17.01
N GLY A 207 1.04 10.33 -16.83
CA GLY A 207 2.05 11.14 -17.51
C GLY A 207 3.50 10.86 -17.07
N LYS A 208 3.72 10.17 -15.94
CA LYS A 208 5.06 9.76 -15.47
C LYS A 208 5.51 8.40 -16.00
N VAL A 209 4.69 7.70 -16.78
CA VAL A 209 5.11 6.44 -17.40
C VAL A 209 6.24 6.68 -18.40
N ARG A 210 7.25 5.82 -18.39
CA ARG A 210 8.34 5.85 -19.39
C ARG A 210 7.90 5.14 -20.67
N GLU A 211 8.62 5.36 -21.77
CA GLU A 211 8.39 4.64 -23.03
C GLU A 211 8.40 3.12 -22.88
N SER A 212 9.19 2.60 -21.93
CA SER A 212 9.26 1.17 -21.60
C SER A 212 8.02 0.62 -20.89
N GLY A 213 7.09 1.48 -20.44
CA GLY A 213 5.96 1.10 -19.59
C GLY A 213 6.24 1.14 -18.08
N ALA A 214 7.47 1.44 -17.67
CA ALA A 214 7.86 1.49 -16.26
C ALA A 214 7.59 2.86 -15.62
N TRP A 215 7.37 2.85 -14.29
CA TRP A 215 7.42 4.03 -13.44
C TRP A 215 8.65 3.99 -12.55
N GLY A 216 9.14 5.16 -12.14
CA GLY A 216 10.27 5.28 -11.21
C GLY A 216 11.41 6.15 -11.74
N ASN A 217 12.39 6.40 -10.86
CA ASN A 217 13.56 7.22 -11.19
C ASN A 217 14.66 6.40 -11.87
N LYS A 218 14.67 5.08 -11.67
CA LYS A 218 15.60 4.14 -12.30
C LYS A 218 14.92 3.38 -13.43
N VAL A 219 15.72 2.82 -14.33
CA VAL A 219 15.22 2.03 -15.46
C VAL A 219 14.54 0.74 -14.98
N ASP A 220 14.91 0.25 -13.79
CA ASP A 220 14.53 -1.04 -13.20
C ASP A 220 13.75 -0.89 -11.87
N ASP A 221 12.97 0.19 -11.70
CA ASP A 221 12.21 0.41 -10.46
C ASP A 221 10.91 -0.43 -10.42
N ILE A 222 11.08 -1.73 -10.14
CA ILE A 222 10.00 -2.72 -10.05
C ILE A 222 8.96 -2.29 -9.03
N ASN A 223 9.41 -1.80 -7.87
CA ASN A 223 8.51 -1.42 -6.79
C ASN A 223 7.68 -0.17 -7.15
N ALA A 224 8.27 0.86 -7.74
CA ALA A 224 7.51 2.03 -8.19
C ALA A 224 6.49 1.66 -9.29
N THR A 225 6.89 0.80 -10.23
CA THR A 225 5.99 0.30 -11.30
C THR A 225 4.83 -0.49 -10.75
N ALA A 226 5.08 -1.46 -9.87
CA ALA A 226 4.03 -2.24 -9.23
C ALA A 226 3.10 -1.36 -8.39
N LEU A 227 3.63 -0.40 -7.62
CA LEU A 227 2.82 0.55 -6.86
C LEU A 227 1.95 1.44 -7.76
N ALA A 228 2.48 1.93 -8.89
CA ALA A 228 1.70 2.70 -9.86
C ALA A 228 0.52 1.90 -10.41
N LEU A 229 0.77 0.65 -10.80
CA LEU A 229 -0.28 -0.25 -11.28
C LEU A 229 -1.32 -0.55 -10.18
N SER A 230 -0.90 -0.78 -8.94
CA SER A 230 -1.82 -0.92 -7.81
C SER A 230 -2.67 0.33 -7.62
N THR A 231 -2.08 1.53 -7.64
CA THR A 231 -2.81 2.80 -7.49
C THR A 231 -3.85 2.98 -8.58
N LEU A 232 -3.49 2.72 -9.85
CA LEU A 232 -4.41 2.83 -10.97
C LEU A 232 -5.55 1.79 -10.87
N GLY A 233 -5.25 0.58 -10.40
CA GLY A 233 -6.25 -0.46 -10.15
C GLY A 233 -7.23 -0.05 -9.03
N ILE A 234 -6.72 0.46 -7.91
CA ILE A 234 -7.55 0.98 -6.82
C ILE A 234 -8.43 2.13 -7.31
N TYR A 235 -7.89 3.04 -8.14
CA TYR A 235 -8.66 4.16 -8.68
C TYR A 235 -9.80 3.72 -9.59
N GLU A 236 -9.60 2.68 -10.41
CA GLU A 236 -10.69 2.11 -11.20
C GLU A 236 -11.77 1.55 -10.27
N LEU A 237 -11.41 0.68 -9.33
CA LEU A 237 -12.35 0.08 -8.37
C LEU A 237 -13.02 1.08 -7.40
N SER A 238 -12.44 2.29 -7.29
CA SER A 238 -12.87 3.48 -6.52
C SER A 238 -14.34 3.88 -6.70
#